data_AF-A0A9N8CYI6-F1
#
_entry.id   AF-A0A9N8CYI6-F1
#
_cell.length_a   1.000
_cell.length_b   1.000
_cell.length_c   1.000
_cell.angle_alpha   90.00
_cell.angle_beta   90.00
_cell.angle_gamma   90.00
#
_symmetry.space_group_name_H-M   'P 1'
#
loop_
_entity.id
_entity.type
_entity.pdbx_description
1 polymer ?
#
loop_
_entity_poly.entity_id
_entity_poly.type
_entity_poly.pdbx_seq_one_letter_code
_entity_poly.pdbx_strand_id
1 'polypeptide(L)'
;MKSKTELRAAATARALEVIASEMGAWSADDFNVQMLPNFSAGERRETVAGSVVIERPPFDYEWAGTEKFNALATRALQVKLPASRERNYAWLCGVERETLATALLVELFSVTGCVEFAGLGKVADLAFLTLDEDDAGQIRAAMVGWLDDPAAA
;
A
#
# COMPACT_ATOMS: atom_id res chain seq x y z
N MET A 1 -2.20 12.92 21.53
CA MET A 1 -1.26 12.75 20.40
C MET A 1 -0.81 11.31 20.46
N LYS A 2 -1.10 10.51 19.44
CA LYS A 2 -0.59 9.14 19.37
C LYS A 2 0.94 9.15 19.18
N SER A 3 1.63 8.17 19.73
CA SER A 3 3.06 7.96 19.49
C SER A 3 3.31 7.48 18.06
N LYS A 4 4.54 7.63 17.58
CA LYS A 4 4.95 7.11 16.26
C LYS A 4 4.74 5.60 16.16
N THR A 5 5.05 4.86 17.22
CA THR A 5 4.86 3.40 17.28
C THR A 5 3.39 3.03 17.15
N GLU A 6 2.49 3.71 17.87
CA GLU A 6 1.05 3.47 17.74
C GLU A 6 0.52 3.78 16.34
N LEU A 7 1.03 4.83 15.68
CA LEU A 7 0.62 5.19 14.32
C LEU A 7 1.11 4.17 13.29
N ARG A 8 2.35 3.68 13.42
CA ARG A 8 2.90 2.61 12.57
C ARG A 8 2.10 1.32 12.73
N ALA A 9 1.91 0.86 13.97
CA ALA A 9 1.16 -0.35 14.26
C ALA A 9 -0.28 -0.28 13.76
N ALA A 10 -0.97 0.85 13.93
CA ALA A 10 -2.32 1.04 13.40
C ALA A 10 -2.37 1.02 11.87
N ALA A 11 -1.37 1.60 11.20
CA ALA A 11 -1.27 1.56 9.74
C ALA A 11 -0.97 0.15 9.23
N THR A 12 -0.06 -0.58 9.88
CA THR A 12 0.25 -1.98 9.57
C THR A 12 -0.98 -2.86 9.77
N ALA A 13 -1.69 -2.76 10.91
CA ALA A 13 -2.91 -3.51 11.16
C ALA A 13 -3.97 -3.25 10.08
N ARG A 14 -4.19 -1.98 9.71
CA ARG A 14 -5.11 -1.61 8.63
C ARG A 14 -4.69 -2.23 7.28
N ALA A 15 -3.40 -2.21 6.95
CA ALA A 15 -2.92 -2.80 5.71
C ALA A 15 -3.16 -4.32 5.68
N LEU A 16 -2.94 -5.01 6.80
CA LEU A 16 -3.23 -6.44 6.94
C LEU A 16 -4.73 -6.73 6.81
N GLU A 17 -5.61 -5.90 7.38
CA GLU A 17 -7.07 -6.02 7.22
C GLU A 17 -7.50 -5.84 5.75
N VAL A 18 -6.94 -4.86 5.04
CA VAL A 18 -7.18 -4.64 3.61
C VAL A 18 -6.71 -5.84 2.80
N ILE A 19 -5.50 -6.34 3.05
CA ILE A 19 -4.96 -7.54 2.39
C ILE A 19 -5.88 -8.74 2.63
N ALA A 20 -6.26 -9.03 3.87
CA ALA A 20 -7.11 -10.17 4.18
C ALA A 20 -8.51 -10.06 3.55
N SER A 21 -9.13 -8.87 3.59
CA SER A 21 -10.48 -8.67 3.07
C SER A 21 -10.55 -8.63 1.54
N GLU A 22 -9.56 -8.02 0.89
CA GLU A 22 -9.58 -7.84 -0.56
C GLU A 22 -8.98 -9.04 -1.29
N MET A 23 -7.88 -9.60 -0.79
CA MET A 23 -7.29 -10.81 -1.40
C MET A 23 -8.15 -12.05 -1.17
N GLY A 24 -8.95 -12.10 -0.09
CA GLY A 24 -9.89 -13.21 0.14
C GLY A 24 -11.08 -13.29 -0.80
N ALA A 25 -11.26 -12.28 -1.66
CA ALA A 25 -12.23 -12.33 -2.75
C ALA A 25 -11.64 -12.86 -4.08
N TRP A 26 -10.35 -13.20 -4.12
CA TRP A 26 -9.66 -13.55 -5.37
C TRP A 26 -9.43 -15.05 -5.47
N SER A 27 -9.67 -15.61 -6.66
CA SER A 27 -9.06 -16.88 -7.06
C SER A 27 -7.67 -16.58 -7.66
N ALA A 28 -6.70 -17.47 -7.49
CA ALA A 28 -5.37 -17.32 -8.08
C ALA A 28 -5.40 -17.23 -9.62
N ASP A 29 -6.46 -17.77 -10.24
CA ASP A 29 -6.64 -17.85 -11.68
C ASP A 29 -7.35 -16.64 -12.31
N ASP A 30 -8.09 -15.84 -11.52
CA ASP A 30 -8.84 -14.67 -12.03
C ASP A 30 -8.14 -13.33 -11.75
N PHE A 31 -6.90 -13.35 -11.25
CA PHE A 31 -6.21 -12.12 -10.87
C PHE A 31 -5.95 -11.20 -12.08
N ASN A 32 -6.69 -10.09 -12.14
CA ASN A 32 -6.51 -9.05 -13.14
C ASN A 32 -6.36 -7.67 -12.47
N VAL A 33 -5.83 -6.70 -13.23
CA VAL A 33 -5.50 -5.35 -12.77
C VAL A 33 -6.66 -4.58 -12.11
N GLN A 34 -7.91 -5.02 -12.26
CA GLN A 34 -9.09 -4.43 -11.63
C GLN A 34 -9.28 -4.89 -10.16
N MET A 35 -8.53 -5.88 -9.72
CA MET A 35 -8.59 -6.45 -8.36
C MET A 35 -7.41 -5.97 -7.51
N LEU A 36 -7.00 -4.71 -7.56
CA LEU A 36 -5.94 -4.22 -6.67
C LEU A 36 -6.49 -3.85 -5.29
N PRO A 37 -5.82 -4.22 -4.17
CA PRO A 37 -6.34 -3.89 -2.86
C PRO A 37 -6.43 -2.37 -2.70
N ASN A 38 -7.56 -1.89 -2.19
CA ASN A 38 -7.78 -0.49 -1.90
C ASN A 38 -7.27 -0.15 -0.49
N PHE A 39 -6.03 0.30 -0.43
CA PHE A 39 -5.46 0.81 0.81
C PHE A 39 -5.98 2.22 1.17
N SER A 40 -6.67 2.91 0.25
CA SER A 40 -7.32 4.20 0.51
C SER A 40 -8.64 4.02 1.27
N ALA A 41 -8.97 4.98 2.13
CA ALA A 41 -10.26 5.04 2.81
C ALA A 41 -11.43 5.47 1.89
N GLY A 42 -11.14 5.84 0.63
CA GLY A 42 -12.14 6.32 -0.32
C GLY A 42 -13.09 5.22 -0.81
N GLU A 43 -14.31 5.62 -1.17
CA GLU A 43 -15.32 4.70 -1.71
C GLU A 43 -14.89 4.15 -3.08
N ARG A 44 -15.18 2.87 -3.32
CA ARG A 44 -15.09 2.25 -4.64
C ARG A 44 -16.14 2.91 -5.54
N ARG A 45 -15.75 3.54 -6.64
CA ARG A 45 -16.71 4.12 -7.60
C ARG A 45 -16.87 3.20 -8.80
N GLU A 46 -18.11 2.79 -9.05
CA GLU A 46 -18.45 2.08 -10.28
C GLU A 46 -18.43 3.07 -11.45
N THR A 47 -17.62 2.78 -12.48
CA THR A 47 -17.64 3.58 -13.71
C THR A 47 -18.79 3.13 -14.61
N VAL A 48 -19.20 4.02 -15.52
CA VAL A 48 -20.30 3.80 -16.48
C VAL A 48 -20.10 2.55 -17.37
N ALA A 49 -18.88 2.02 -17.45
CA ALA A 49 -18.53 0.80 -18.19
C ALA A 49 -18.61 -0.49 -17.36
N GLY A 50 -19.09 -0.43 -16.10
CA GLY A 50 -19.12 -1.57 -15.17
C GLY A 50 -17.78 -1.88 -14.51
N SER A 51 -16.72 -1.12 -14.81
CA SER A 51 -15.43 -1.24 -14.12
C SER A 51 -15.52 -0.52 -12.78
N VAL A 52 -15.25 -1.22 -11.67
CA VAL A 52 -15.05 -0.58 -10.36
C VAL A 52 -13.70 0.14 -10.39
N VAL A 53 -13.72 1.46 -10.60
CA VAL A 53 -12.53 2.28 -10.45
C VAL A 53 -12.54 2.82 -9.03
N ILE A 54 -11.65 2.27 -8.22
CA ILE A 54 -11.33 2.83 -6.91
C ILE A 54 -11.04 4.32 -7.11
N GLU A 55 -11.74 5.22 -6.41
CA GLU A 55 -11.39 6.64 -6.41
C GLU A 55 -10.07 6.77 -5.65
N ARG A 56 -8.99 6.52 -6.37
CA ARG A 56 -7.64 6.85 -5.97
C ARG A 56 -7.52 8.34 -6.32
N PRO A 57 -7.20 9.24 -5.36
CA PRO A 57 -6.75 10.57 -5.72
C PRO A 57 -5.76 10.41 -6.88
N PRO A 58 -5.78 11.26 -7.92
CA PRO A 58 -4.88 11.07 -9.05
C PRO A 58 -3.48 10.86 -8.50
N PHE A 59 -2.90 9.69 -8.75
CA PHE A 59 -1.54 9.38 -8.33
C PHE A 59 -0.65 10.40 -9.04
N ASP A 60 -0.38 11.51 -8.36
CA ASP A 60 0.64 12.44 -8.82
C ASP A 60 1.96 11.74 -8.49
N TYR A 61 2.55 11.16 -9.53
CA TYR A 61 3.41 9.99 -9.51
C TYR A 61 4.71 10.20 -8.72
N GLU A 62 4.70 9.83 -7.44
CA GLU A 62 5.89 9.42 -6.69
C GLU A 62 5.51 8.33 -5.68
N TRP A 63 5.92 7.10 -5.96
CA TRP A 63 5.75 6.00 -5.01
C TRP A 63 6.59 6.25 -3.75
N ALA A 64 6.07 5.86 -2.59
CA ALA A 64 6.88 5.86 -1.39
C ALA A 64 8.08 4.94 -1.54
N GLY A 65 9.17 5.22 -0.83
CA GLY A 65 10.41 4.48 -1.03
C GLY A 65 11.29 5.00 -2.17
N THR A 66 10.79 5.92 -3.00
CA THR A 66 11.61 6.65 -3.97
C THR A 66 12.29 7.85 -3.31
N GLU A 67 13.47 8.25 -3.83
CA GLU A 67 14.21 9.40 -3.32
C GLU A 67 13.37 10.69 -3.34
N LYS A 68 12.64 10.91 -4.44
CA LYS A 68 11.81 12.11 -4.65
C LYS A 68 10.68 12.17 -3.61
N PHE A 69 9.95 11.07 -3.42
CA PHE A 69 8.87 10.99 -2.44
C PHE A 69 9.41 11.20 -1.03
N ASN A 70 10.50 10.52 -0.67
CA ASN A 70 11.09 10.60 0.66
C ASN A 70 11.56 12.01 1.00
N ALA A 71 12.07 12.77 0.03
CA ALA A 71 12.42 14.17 0.19
C ALA A 71 11.18 15.03 0.50
N LEU A 72 10.06 14.81 -0.22
CA LEU A 72 8.79 15.51 0.04
C LEU A 72 8.19 15.14 1.40
N ALA A 73 8.16 13.84 1.73
CA ALA A 73 7.66 13.33 3.00
C ALA A 73 8.47 13.90 4.18
N THR A 74 9.80 13.92 4.08
CA THR A 74 10.67 14.49 5.11
C THR A 74 10.34 15.96 5.35
N ARG A 75 10.10 16.76 4.30
CA ARG A 75 9.68 18.16 4.42
C ARG A 75 8.31 18.28 5.08
N ALA A 76 7.36 17.43 4.73
CA ALA A 76 6.02 17.42 5.33
C ALA A 76 6.03 17.10 6.84
N LEU A 77 7.03 16.37 7.33
CA LEU A 77 7.20 16.06 8.75
C LEU A 77 7.86 17.21 9.55
N GLN A 78 8.48 18.18 8.89
CA GLN A 78 9.13 19.32 9.54
C GLN A 78 8.15 20.44 9.95
N VAL A 79 6.86 20.29 9.64
CA VAL A 79 5.83 21.28 10.01
C VAL A 79 5.82 21.53 11.53
N LYS A 80 5.67 22.80 11.93
CA LYS A 80 5.78 23.22 13.34
C LYS A 80 4.57 22.81 14.18
N LEU A 81 3.38 22.76 13.57
CA LEU A 81 2.14 22.45 14.28
C LEU A 81 2.07 20.94 14.63
N PRO A 82 1.97 20.55 15.91
CA PRO A 82 1.98 19.15 16.32
C PRO A 82 0.85 18.31 15.70
N ALA A 83 -0.37 18.84 15.64
CA ALA A 83 -1.52 18.15 15.04
C ALA A 83 -1.32 17.86 13.54
N SER A 84 -0.75 18.83 12.80
CA SER A 84 -0.42 18.62 11.39
C SER A 84 0.69 17.59 11.23
N ARG A 85 1.68 17.57 12.13
CA ARG A 85 2.77 16.59 12.09
C ARG A 85 2.26 15.18 12.35
N GLU A 86 1.40 15.00 13.35
CA GLU A 86 0.76 13.70 13.64
C GLU A 86 -0.03 13.21 12.43
N ARG A 87 -0.86 14.07 11.84
CA ARG A 87 -1.64 13.75 10.64
C ARG A 87 -0.75 13.37 9.45
N ASN A 88 0.29 14.15 9.19
CA ASN A 88 1.23 13.88 8.09
C ASN A 88 2.00 12.58 8.32
N TYR A 89 2.35 12.28 9.56
CA TYR A 89 3.02 11.02 9.92
C TYR A 89 2.09 9.82 9.74
N ALA A 90 0.82 9.93 10.16
CA ALA A 90 -0.18 8.89 9.96
C ALA A 90 -0.45 8.63 8.47
N TRP A 91 -0.55 9.69 7.67
CA TRP A 91 -0.66 9.58 6.21
C TRP A 91 0.55 8.87 5.60
N LEU A 92 1.77 9.27 5.98
CA LEU A 92 3.00 8.65 5.49
C LEU A 92 3.06 7.15 5.84
N CYS A 93 2.67 6.78 7.06
CA CYS A 93 2.59 5.38 7.44
C CYS A 93 1.70 4.60 6.47
N GLY A 94 0.50 5.10 6.18
CA GLY A 94 -0.44 4.45 5.24
C GLY A 94 0.15 4.27 3.83
N VAL A 95 0.71 5.34 3.26
CA VAL A 95 1.23 5.32 1.87
C VAL A 95 2.42 4.35 1.72
N GLU A 96 3.28 4.23 2.72
CA GLU A 96 4.40 3.28 2.68
C GLU A 96 3.94 1.82 2.70
N ARG A 97 2.93 1.48 3.52
CA ARG A 97 2.37 0.12 3.57
C ARG A 97 1.65 -0.22 2.26
N GLU A 98 0.89 0.73 1.71
CA GLU A 98 0.26 0.61 0.40
C GLU A 98 1.30 0.38 -0.71
N THR A 99 2.38 1.15 -0.70
CA THR A 99 3.43 1.04 -1.70
C THR A 99 4.14 -0.32 -1.62
N LEU A 100 4.49 -0.78 -0.40
CA LEU A 100 5.07 -2.11 -0.21
C LEU A 100 4.12 -3.20 -0.72
N ALA A 101 2.85 -3.18 -0.30
CA ALA A 101 1.88 -4.19 -0.71
C ALA A 101 1.70 -4.20 -2.25
N THR A 102 1.66 -3.01 -2.87
CA THR A 102 1.59 -2.90 -4.34
C THR A 102 2.83 -3.49 -5.01
N ALA A 103 4.03 -3.21 -4.50
CA ALA A 103 5.27 -3.77 -5.04
C ALA A 103 5.33 -5.30 -4.87
N LEU A 104 4.86 -5.82 -3.74
CA LEU A 104 4.75 -7.25 -3.50
C LEU A 104 3.74 -7.92 -4.44
N LEU A 105 2.63 -7.27 -4.80
CA LEU A 105 1.72 -7.81 -5.81
C LEU A 105 2.41 -7.99 -7.16
N VAL A 106 3.15 -6.98 -7.61
CA VAL A 106 3.92 -7.05 -8.86
C VAL A 106 4.97 -8.15 -8.81
N GLU A 107 5.72 -8.23 -7.70
CA GLU A 107 6.84 -9.16 -7.55
C GLU A 107 6.39 -10.62 -7.34
N LEU A 108 5.37 -10.85 -6.51
CA LEU A 108 4.93 -12.20 -6.12
C LEU A 108 3.87 -12.78 -7.07
N PHE A 109 2.98 -11.94 -7.61
CA PHE A 109 1.85 -12.37 -8.45
C PHE A 109 2.05 -12.01 -9.93
N SER A 110 3.24 -11.53 -10.31
CA SER A 110 3.61 -11.19 -11.70
C SER A 110 2.64 -10.23 -12.40
N VAL A 111 2.05 -9.30 -11.64
CA VAL A 111 1.09 -8.32 -12.14
C VAL A 111 1.84 -7.23 -12.91
N THR A 112 1.98 -7.42 -14.22
CA THR A 112 2.76 -6.54 -15.10
C THR A 112 1.88 -5.78 -16.10
N GLY A 113 2.39 -4.68 -16.66
CA GLY A 113 1.71 -3.92 -17.72
C GLY A 113 0.64 -2.93 -17.25
N CYS A 114 0.44 -2.76 -15.95
CA CYS A 114 -0.45 -1.77 -15.36
C CYS A 114 0.24 -0.38 -15.38
N VAL A 115 -0.35 0.61 -16.07
CA VAL A 115 0.22 1.97 -16.15
C VAL A 115 0.26 2.64 -14.77
N GLU A 116 -0.64 2.24 -13.89
CA GLU A 116 -0.74 2.67 -12.51
C GLU A 116 0.54 2.31 -11.73
N PHE A 117 1.25 1.24 -12.09
CA PHE A 117 2.52 0.85 -11.46
C PHE A 117 3.75 1.55 -12.06
N ALA A 118 3.56 2.49 -12.99
CA ALA A 118 4.65 3.26 -13.53
C ALA A 118 5.45 3.94 -12.41
N GLY A 119 6.77 3.75 -12.41
CA GLY A 119 7.68 4.31 -11.42
C GLY A 119 7.79 3.51 -10.11
N LEU A 120 7.07 2.39 -9.96
CA LEU A 120 7.23 1.50 -8.81
C LEU A 120 8.56 0.75 -8.93
N GLY A 121 9.38 0.82 -7.89
CA GLY A 121 10.65 0.09 -7.80
C GLY A 121 10.46 -1.38 -7.43
N LYS A 122 11.53 -2.19 -7.54
CA LYS A 122 11.56 -3.51 -6.92
C LYS A 122 11.50 -3.36 -5.41
N VAL A 123 10.92 -4.33 -4.69
CA VAL A 123 10.77 -4.23 -3.22
C VAL A 123 12.11 -3.98 -2.53
N ALA A 124 13.18 -4.61 -3.01
CA ALA A 124 14.54 -4.46 -2.46
C ALA A 124 15.15 -3.05 -2.64
N ASP A 125 14.64 -2.25 -3.59
CA ASP A 125 15.17 -0.92 -3.90
C ASP A 125 14.38 0.21 -3.21
N LEU A 126 13.25 -0.11 -2.56
CA LEU A 126 12.39 0.87 -1.89
C LEU A 126 12.92 1.18 -0.48
N ALA A 127 13.14 2.47 -0.21
CA ALA A 127 13.65 2.92 1.09
C ALA A 127 12.57 3.67 1.90
N PHE A 128 11.89 3.00 2.82
CA PHE A 128 10.79 3.61 3.58
C PHE A 128 11.27 4.37 4.83
N LEU A 129 10.55 5.43 5.24
CA LEU A 129 10.87 6.29 6.39
C LEU A 129 10.17 5.86 7.69
N THR A 130 9.05 5.14 7.58
CA THR A 130 8.20 4.76 8.72
C THR A 130 7.90 3.27 8.79
N LEU A 131 8.19 2.51 7.74
CA LEU A 131 8.09 1.06 7.67
C LEU A 131 9.45 0.44 8.04
N ASP A 132 9.48 -0.39 9.08
CA ASP A 132 10.66 -1.18 9.43
C ASP A 132 10.54 -2.63 8.92
N GLU A 133 11.58 -3.43 9.17
CA GLU A 133 11.65 -4.83 8.71
C GLU A 133 10.55 -5.70 9.33
N ASP A 134 10.16 -5.46 10.58
CA ASP A 134 9.12 -6.23 11.27
C ASP A 134 7.74 -5.94 10.67
N ASP A 135 7.41 -4.66 10.42
CA ASP A 135 6.18 -4.25 9.73
C ASP A 135 6.14 -4.80 8.29
N ALA A 136 7.25 -4.67 7.56
CA ALA A 136 7.37 -5.17 6.19
C ALA A 136 7.25 -6.70 6.12
N GLY A 137 7.85 -7.40 7.10
CA GLY A 137 7.78 -8.85 7.24
C GLY A 137 6.36 -9.35 7.45
N GLN A 138 5.56 -8.67 8.28
CA GLN A 138 4.15 -9.00 8.47
C GLN A 138 3.33 -8.86 7.18
N ILE A 139 3.51 -7.76 6.44
CA ILE A 139 2.81 -7.52 5.18
C ILE A 139 3.21 -8.56 4.14
N ARG A 140 4.51 -8.86 4.01
CA ARG A 140 4.99 -9.91 3.12
C ARG A 140 4.42 -11.28 3.48
N ALA A 141 4.43 -11.66 4.76
CA ALA A 141 3.88 -12.93 5.22
C ALA A 141 2.39 -13.04 4.93
N ALA A 142 1.63 -11.96 5.11
CA ALA A 142 0.21 -11.94 4.79
C ALA A 142 -0.06 -12.15 3.29
N MET A 143 0.81 -11.65 2.40
CA MET A 143 0.67 -11.86 0.95
C MET A 143 1.17 -13.24 0.50
N VAL A 144 2.30 -13.71 1.04
CA VAL A 144 2.86 -15.05 0.72
C VAL A 144 1.93 -16.16 1.18
N GLY A 145 1.22 -15.98 2.30
CA GLY A 145 0.23 -16.96 2.77
C GLY A 145 -0.83 -17.32 1.73
N TRP A 146 -1.12 -16.43 0.76
CA TRP A 146 -2.04 -16.71 -0.35
C TRP A 146 -1.42 -17.54 -1.48
N LEU A 147 -0.09 -17.58 -1.59
CA LEU A 147 0.60 -18.45 -2.55
C LEU A 147 0.71 -19.90 -2.04
N ASP A 148 0.78 -20.06 -0.71
CA ASP A 148 1.02 -21.34 -0.04
C ASP A 148 -0.26 -22.08 0.36
N ASP A 149 -1.46 -21.53 0.12
CA ASP A 149 -2.75 -22.17 0.41
C ASP A 149 -3.46 -22.73 -0.85
N PRO A 150 -3.18 -23.99 -1.24
CA PRO A 150 -3.91 -24.67 -2.31
C PRO A 150 -5.33 -25.10 -1.93
N ALA A 151 -5.87 -24.76 -0.75
CA ALA A 151 -7.29 -24.96 -0.44
C ALA A 151 -8.21 -23.87 -1.05
N ALA A 152 -7.61 -22.89 -1.75
CA ALA A 152 -8.28 -21.92 -2.62
C ALA A 152 -8.17 -22.28 -4.13
N ALA A 153 -7.82 -23.54 -4.47
CA ALA A 153 -7.87 -24.09 -5.82
C ALA A 153 -9.07 -25.04 -6.01
#